data_AF-A0A1D1XGQ3-F1
#
_entry.id   AF-A0A1D1XGQ3-F1
#
_cell.length_a   1.000
_cell.length_b   1.000
_cell.length_c   1.000
_cell.angle_alpha   90.00
_cell.angle_beta   90.00
_cell.angle_gamma   90.00
#
_symmetry.space_group_name_H-M   'P 1'
#
loop_
_entity.id
_entity.type
_entity.pdbx_description
1 polymer ?
#
loop_
_entity_poly.entity_id
_entity_poly.type
_entity_poly.pdbx_seq_one_letter_code
_entity_poly.pdbx_strand_id
1 'polypeptide(L)'
;MPPKRNPAAASPQPCGIDFRASDDDGWYGVQLCVERGDGDGRRLRVMYCDFPEVCDETFTSGGFADEEDLEEFSRRFRASSGQLQDWECGEVVEGMTVCASYAFGEGDVRFYDAVVEEVCFSDHKIIEGDEVCTCTFVLLWQHGPNAGRKTSTGIEHVCLLKQRSKLIDPALDLFLELSRKSIKSAGQGSCKETGNSLVHDTTKETFKGWSPDSMPWSRQTVELECSFPYGLMHPKIYYIMIENLEKD
;
A
#
# COMPACT_ATOMS: atom_id res chain seq x y z
N MET A 1 10.70 1.88 28.80
CA MET A 1 11.30 2.46 27.57
C MET A 1 11.31 1.36 26.53
N PRO A 2 10.67 1.54 25.36
CA PRO A 2 10.82 0.56 24.29
C PRO A 2 12.28 0.57 23.81
N PRO A 3 12.83 -0.58 23.40
CA PRO A 3 14.21 -0.66 22.96
C PRO A 3 14.39 0.13 21.66
N LYS A 4 15.29 1.12 21.68
CA LYS A 4 15.75 1.80 20.47
C LYS A 4 16.49 0.79 19.60
N ARG A 5 16.10 0.65 18.34
CA ARG A 5 16.81 -0.17 17.35
C ARG A 5 18.24 0.37 17.20
N ASN A 6 19.23 -0.50 17.36
CA ASN A 6 20.64 -0.17 17.11
C ASN A 6 20.84 0.05 15.59
N PRO A 7 21.38 1.18 15.13
CA PRO A 7 21.54 1.51 13.71
C PRO A 7 22.65 0.72 12.99
N ALA A 8 23.27 -0.28 13.64
CA ALA A 8 24.51 -0.91 13.17
C ALA A 8 24.40 -2.41 12.80
N ALA A 9 23.21 -3.00 12.74
CA ALA A 9 23.07 -4.43 12.42
C ALA A 9 21.72 -4.81 11.80
N ALA A 10 21.22 -4.02 10.85
CA ALA A 10 20.21 -4.49 9.94
C ALA A 10 20.86 -4.56 8.56
N SER A 11 21.21 -5.76 8.11
CA SER A 11 21.06 -6.01 6.67
C SER A 11 19.64 -5.54 6.31
N PRO A 12 19.44 -4.78 5.22
CA PRO A 12 18.09 -4.44 4.81
C PRO A 12 17.39 -5.76 4.54
N GLN A 13 16.50 -6.16 5.45
CA GLN A 13 15.66 -7.33 5.22
C GLN A 13 14.86 -7.00 3.97
N PRO A 14 14.94 -7.82 2.91
CA PRO A 14 14.21 -7.56 1.68
C PRO A 14 12.74 -7.38 2.00
N CYS A 15 12.16 -6.31 1.48
CA CYS A 15 10.76 -6.03 1.67
C CYS A 15 10.01 -6.89 0.69
N GLY A 16 9.60 -8.07 1.13
CA GLY A 16 8.90 -9.08 0.32
C GLY A 16 7.41 -8.76 0.09
N ILE A 17 6.94 -7.61 0.58
CA ILE A 17 5.55 -7.17 0.51
C ILE A 17 5.50 -5.75 -0.02
N ASP A 18 4.63 -5.52 -1.01
CA ASP A 18 4.19 -4.18 -1.39
C ASP A 18 2.88 -3.85 -0.66
N PHE A 19 2.78 -2.62 -0.17
CA PHE A 19 1.56 -2.05 0.40
C PHE A 19 1.15 -0.80 -0.37
N ARG A 20 -0.14 -0.71 -0.70
CA ARG A 20 -0.73 0.48 -1.32
C ARG A 20 -1.06 1.49 -0.22
N ALA A 21 -0.41 2.65 -0.20
CA ALA A 21 -0.52 3.66 0.85
C ALA A 21 -1.86 4.43 0.81
N SER A 22 -2.30 4.97 1.96
CA SER A 22 -3.61 5.62 2.06
C SER A 22 -3.61 7.02 1.47
N ASP A 23 -2.46 7.71 1.56
CA ASP A 23 -2.36 9.13 1.29
C ASP A 23 -2.26 9.47 -0.19
N ASP A 24 -1.58 8.62 -0.97
CA ASP A 24 -1.28 8.88 -2.37
C ASP A 24 -1.57 7.71 -3.33
N ASP A 25 -2.11 6.62 -2.80
CA ASP A 25 -2.48 5.40 -3.51
C ASP A 25 -1.31 4.68 -4.21
N GLY A 26 -0.06 5.05 -3.86
CA GLY A 26 1.16 4.45 -4.40
C GLY A 26 1.50 3.12 -3.73
N TRP A 27 2.18 2.24 -4.46
CA TRP A 27 2.75 1.00 -3.93
C TRP A 27 4.15 1.22 -3.37
N TYR A 28 4.38 0.71 -2.16
CA TYR A 28 5.65 0.82 -1.45
C TYR A 28 6.06 -0.51 -0.84
N GLY A 29 7.36 -0.80 -0.84
CA GLY A 29 7.91 -1.93 -0.09
C GLY A 29 7.76 -1.72 1.41
N VAL A 30 7.20 -2.72 2.11
CA VAL A 30 6.95 -2.65 3.55
C VAL A 30 7.39 -3.90 4.30
N GLN A 31 7.55 -3.73 5.61
CA GLN A 31 7.65 -4.79 6.59
C GLN A 31 6.47 -4.71 7.55
N LEU A 32 5.97 -5.87 7.99
CA LEU A 32 4.78 -5.95 8.83
C LEU A 32 5.14 -6.44 10.23
N CYS A 33 4.51 -5.84 11.24
CA CYS A 33 4.64 -6.27 12.63
C CYS A 33 3.28 -6.22 13.33
N VAL A 34 2.92 -7.30 14.04
CA VAL A 34 1.75 -7.28 14.93
C VAL A 34 2.19 -6.91 16.33
N GLU A 35 1.72 -5.77 16.80
CA GLU A 35 1.99 -5.21 18.12
C GLU A 35 0.76 -5.33 19.04
N ARG A 36 0.98 -5.16 20.35
CA ARG A 36 -0.13 -5.00 21.30
C ARG A 36 -0.73 -3.61 21.14
N GLY A 37 -2.05 -3.53 21.01
CA GLY A 37 -2.79 -2.27 21.01
C GLY A 37 -3.23 -1.86 22.41
N ASP A 38 -4.03 -0.80 22.48
CA ASP A 38 -4.72 -0.40 23.70
C ASP A 38 -5.78 -1.44 24.08
N GLY A 39 -5.85 -1.82 25.36
CA GLY A 39 -6.73 -2.89 25.86
C GLY A 39 -6.32 -4.29 25.36
N ASP A 40 -7.32 -5.10 24.96
CA ASP A 40 -7.10 -6.45 24.39
C ASP A 40 -6.81 -6.44 22.88
N GLY A 41 -6.77 -5.26 22.26
CA GLY A 41 -6.57 -5.10 20.83
C GLY A 41 -5.17 -5.53 20.35
N ARG A 42 -5.07 -5.90 19.07
CA ARG A 42 -3.80 -6.00 18.35
C ARG A 42 -3.74 -4.93 17.27
N ARG A 43 -2.54 -4.45 17.00
CA ARG A 43 -2.28 -3.45 15.95
C ARG A 43 -1.33 -4.04 14.93
N LEU A 44 -1.65 -3.88 13.66
CA LEU A 44 -0.69 -4.10 12.58
C LEU A 44 0.04 -2.79 12.35
N ARG A 45 1.36 -2.81 12.46
CA ARG A 45 2.24 -1.72 12.04
C ARG A 45 2.80 -2.07 10.67
N VAL A 46 2.60 -1.15 9.73
CA VAL A 46 3.13 -1.19 8.37
C VAL A 46 4.33 -0.26 8.33
N MET A 47 5.52 -0.84 8.23
CA MET A 47 6.79 -0.13 8.26
C MET A 47 7.32 0.03 6.85
N TYR A 48 7.42 1.27 6.38
CA TYR A 48 7.94 1.56 5.06
C TYR A 48 9.46 1.37 5.01
N CYS A 49 9.95 0.61 4.06
CA CYS A 49 11.35 0.18 4.06
C CYS A 49 12.36 1.30 3.83
N ASP A 50 11.99 2.26 2.98
CA ASP A 50 12.86 3.37 2.59
C ASP A 50 12.55 4.67 3.36
N PHE A 51 11.61 4.61 4.31
CA PHE A 51 11.11 5.78 5.01
C PHE A 51 11.29 5.66 6.53
N PRO A 52 11.41 6.79 7.24
CA PRO A 52 11.53 6.78 8.70
C PRO A 52 10.23 6.30 9.37
N GLU A 53 10.35 5.79 10.60
CA GLU A 53 9.23 5.28 11.40
C GLU A 53 8.06 6.26 11.60
N VAL A 54 8.29 7.56 11.43
CA VAL A 54 7.24 8.59 11.48
C VAL A 54 6.22 8.46 10.34
N CYS A 55 6.60 7.78 9.26
CA CYS A 55 5.74 7.49 8.11
C CYS A 55 4.94 6.19 8.26
N ASP A 56 5.19 5.38 9.30
CA ASP A 56 4.53 4.09 9.46
C ASP A 56 3.02 4.23 9.66
N GLU A 57 2.24 3.39 8.96
CA GLU A 57 0.79 3.30 9.16
C GLU A 57 0.45 2.23 10.22
N THR A 58 -0.53 2.50 11.07
CA THR A 58 -0.99 1.54 12.09
C THR A 58 -2.48 1.26 12.01
N PHE A 59 -2.85 -0.01 11.98
CA PHE A 59 -4.24 -0.47 11.89
C PHE A 59 -4.62 -1.27 13.12
N THR A 60 -5.81 -1.05 13.67
CA THR A 60 -6.30 -1.78 14.84
C THR A 60 -7.24 -2.90 14.40
N SER A 61 -7.13 -4.08 15.00
CA SER A 61 -7.94 -5.25 14.62
C SER A 61 -9.46 -5.04 14.81
N GLY A 62 -9.85 -4.11 15.68
CA GLY A 62 -11.25 -3.71 15.88
C GLY A 62 -11.69 -2.49 15.07
N GLY A 63 -10.88 -2.03 14.11
CA GLY A 63 -11.14 -0.83 13.32
C GLY A 63 -11.98 -1.04 12.05
N PHE A 64 -12.42 -2.27 11.78
CA PHE A 64 -13.18 -2.63 10.57
C PHE A 64 -14.67 -2.78 10.89
N ALA A 65 -15.56 -2.25 10.05
CA ALA A 65 -17.00 -2.34 10.32
C ALA A 65 -17.53 -3.74 10.03
N ASP A 66 -17.07 -4.35 8.93
CA ASP A 66 -17.49 -5.67 8.49
C ASP A 66 -16.37 -6.43 7.74
N GLU A 67 -16.72 -7.60 7.19
CA GLU A 67 -15.78 -8.44 6.45
C GLU A 67 -15.41 -7.85 5.08
N GLU A 68 -16.27 -7.02 4.48
CA GLU A 68 -16.00 -6.37 3.19
C GLU A 68 -14.90 -5.31 3.37
N ASP A 69 -15.01 -4.47 4.40
CA ASP A 69 -13.95 -3.52 4.78
C ASP A 69 -12.60 -4.23 5.03
N LEU A 70 -12.63 -5.37 5.70
CA LEU A 70 -11.43 -6.16 5.98
C LEU A 70 -10.85 -6.79 4.71
N GLU A 71 -11.70 -7.22 3.77
CA GLU A 71 -11.27 -7.74 2.48
C GLU A 71 -10.65 -6.63 1.63
N GLU A 72 -11.24 -5.43 1.58
CA GLU A 72 -10.66 -4.28 0.89
C GLU A 72 -9.28 -3.92 1.46
N PHE A 73 -9.15 -3.89 2.79
CA PHE A 73 -7.87 -3.70 3.45
C PHE A 73 -6.83 -4.76 3.03
N SER A 74 -7.23 -6.04 2.99
CA SER A 74 -6.32 -7.12 2.57
C SER A 74 -5.83 -6.96 1.13
N ARG A 75 -6.61 -6.35 0.23
CA ARG A 75 -6.24 -6.10 -1.17
C ARG A 75 -5.17 -5.01 -1.33
N ARG A 76 -4.88 -4.26 -0.27
CA ARG A 76 -3.79 -3.27 -0.25
C ARG A 76 -2.43 -3.90 -0.04
N PHE A 77 -2.34 -5.22 0.14
CA PHE A 77 -1.08 -5.95 0.26
C PHE A 77 -0.90 -6.91 -0.91
N ARG A 78 0.34 -7.05 -1.37
CA ARG A 78 0.72 -8.07 -2.36
C ARG A 78 2.18 -8.46 -2.17
N ALA A 79 2.58 -9.56 -2.81
CA ALA A 79 4.00 -9.89 -2.93
C ALA A 79 4.72 -8.82 -3.76
N SER A 80 5.96 -8.51 -3.40
CA SER A 80 6.72 -7.46 -4.08
C SER A 80 6.83 -7.68 -5.57
N SER A 81 6.62 -6.60 -6.31
CA SER A 81 6.74 -6.56 -7.75
C SER A 81 8.20 -6.72 -8.18
N GLY A 82 8.47 -7.47 -9.24
CA GLY A 82 9.82 -7.66 -9.78
C GLY A 82 10.10 -6.69 -10.92
N GLN A 83 11.19 -5.95 -10.87
CA GLN A 83 11.61 -5.10 -12.00
C GLN A 83 12.02 -5.98 -13.18
N LEU A 84 11.46 -5.71 -14.35
CA LEU A 84 11.82 -6.39 -15.58
C LEU A 84 13.26 -6.09 -15.97
N GLN A 85 13.97 -7.13 -16.38
CA GLN A 85 15.24 -6.98 -17.07
C GLN A 85 15.02 -6.81 -18.57
N ASP A 86 16.00 -6.22 -19.25
CA ASP A 86 15.90 -5.83 -20.66
C ASP A 86 15.54 -7.00 -21.59
N TRP A 87 16.09 -8.19 -21.33
CA TRP A 87 15.78 -9.42 -22.08
C TRP A 87 14.39 -10.01 -21.77
N GLU A 88 13.73 -9.55 -20.70
CA GLU A 88 12.39 -9.99 -20.27
C GLU A 88 11.28 -9.14 -20.89
N CYS A 89 11.60 -8.19 -21.77
CA CYS A 89 10.62 -7.31 -22.41
C CYS A 89 9.49 -8.06 -23.12
N GLY A 90 9.75 -9.29 -23.60
CA GLY A 90 8.79 -10.16 -24.26
C GLY A 90 7.74 -10.78 -23.32
N GLU A 91 7.92 -10.69 -22.00
CA GLU A 91 6.94 -11.12 -21.02
C GLU A 91 5.77 -10.13 -20.87
N VAL A 92 5.98 -8.87 -21.28
CA VAL A 92 4.96 -7.83 -21.23
C VAL A 92 4.07 -7.93 -22.47
N VAL A 93 2.79 -8.18 -22.24
CA VAL A 93 1.79 -8.34 -23.31
C VAL A 93 0.61 -7.41 -23.10
N GLU A 94 -0.07 -7.07 -24.20
CA GLU A 94 -1.30 -6.27 -24.16
C GLU A 94 -2.38 -6.93 -23.26
N GLY A 95 -3.10 -6.10 -22.51
CA GLY A 95 -4.09 -6.50 -21.51
C GLY A 95 -3.50 -6.89 -20.15
N MET A 96 -2.17 -7.01 -20.02
CA MET A 96 -1.52 -7.35 -18.75
C MET A 96 -1.57 -6.18 -17.76
N THR A 97 -1.83 -6.47 -16.48
CA THR A 97 -1.61 -5.49 -15.40
C THR A 97 -0.16 -5.54 -14.94
N VAL A 98 0.48 -4.38 -14.93
CA VAL A 98 1.85 -4.18 -14.45
C VAL A 98 1.87 -3.14 -13.34
N CYS A 99 2.90 -3.19 -12.50
CA CYS A 99 3.24 -2.10 -11.60
C CYS A 99 4.20 -1.18 -12.35
N ALA A 100 3.87 0.09 -12.52
CA ALA A 100 4.69 1.03 -13.28
C ALA A 100 5.07 2.25 -12.46
N SER A 101 6.30 2.70 -12.63
CA SER A 101 6.80 3.91 -11.99
C SER A 101 6.37 5.17 -12.75
N TYR A 102 6.12 6.25 -12.01
CA TYR A 102 5.87 7.58 -12.54
C TYR A 102 6.67 8.60 -11.72
N ALA A 103 7.37 9.49 -12.42
CA ALA A 103 8.19 10.52 -11.80
C ALA A 103 7.40 11.83 -11.62
N PHE A 104 7.28 12.30 -10.38
CA PHE A 104 6.74 13.60 -10.01
C PHE A 104 7.87 14.61 -9.80
N GLY A 105 8.47 15.07 -10.90
CA GLY A 105 9.61 15.98 -10.82
C GLY A 105 10.91 15.27 -10.42
N GLU A 106 11.86 16.01 -9.85
CA GLU A 106 13.17 15.47 -9.52
C GLU A 106 13.15 14.69 -8.20
N GLY A 107 13.36 13.37 -8.27
CA GLY A 107 13.60 12.53 -7.10
C GLY A 107 12.34 11.97 -6.41
N ASP A 108 11.15 12.23 -6.94
CA ASP A 108 9.91 11.62 -6.46
C ASP A 108 9.43 10.62 -7.52
N VAL A 109 9.70 9.33 -7.30
CA VAL A 109 9.27 8.24 -8.18
C VAL A 109 8.33 7.35 -7.38
N ARG A 110 7.11 7.17 -7.89
CA ARG A 110 6.06 6.37 -7.24
C ARG A 110 5.53 5.32 -8.18
N PHE A 111 4.99 4.26 -7.61
CA PHE A 111 4.57 3.08 -8.34
C PHE A 111 3.06 2.91 -8.27
N TYR A 112 2.43 2.68 -9.42
CA TYR A 112 0.98 2.48 -9.55
C TYR A 112 0.66 1.33 -10.48
N ASP A 113 -0.56 0.80 -10.42
CA ASP A 113 -0.98 -0.22 -11.37
C ASP A 113 -1.45 0.41 -12.67
N ALA A 114 -1.05 -0.20 -13.77
CA ALA A 114 -1.51 0.13 -15.10
C ALA A 114 -1.78 -1.13 -15.91
N VAL A 115 -2.68 -1.02 -16.88
CA VAL A 115 -2.89 -2.06 -17.90
C VAL A 115 -2.07 -1.68 -19.13
N VAL A 116 -1.36 -2.65 -19.68
CA VAL A 116 -0.63 -2.51 -20.95
C VAL A 116 -1.66 -2.47 -22.07
N GLU A 117 -1.83 -1.32 -22.72
CA GLU A 117 -2.76 -1.15 -23.84
C GLU A 117 -2.12 -1.51 -25.18
N GLU A 118 -0.82 -1.23 -25.34
CA GLU A 118 -0.09 -1.45 -26.59
C GLU A 118 1.38 -1.73 -26.28
N VAL A 119 1.98 -2.65 -27.03
CA VAL A 119 3.41 -2.97 -26.95
C VAL A 119 4.09 -2.68 -28.29
N CYS A 120 5.00 -1.70 -28.30
CA CYS A 120 5.79 -1.34 -29.47
C CYS A 120 7.19 -1.97 -29.37
N PHE A 121 7.34 -3.18 -29.89
CA PHE A 121 8.64 -3.86 -29.95
C PHE A 121 9.60 -3.13 -30.89
N SER A 122 10.87 -3.05 -30.48
CA SER A 122 11.96 -2.43 -31.24
C SER A 122 13.24 -3.22 -31.07
N ASP A 123 14.17 -3.09 -32.01
CA ASP A 123 15.47 -3.75 -31.91
C ASP A 123 16.25 -3.23 -30.69
N HIS A 124 16.73 -4.16 -29.86
CA HIS A 124 17.56 -3.82 -28.71
C HIS A 124 18.91 -3.27 -29.17
N LYS A 125 19.49 -2.40 -28.34
CA LYS A 125 20.81 -1.83 -28.60
C LYS A 125 21.84 -2.53 -27.72
N ILE A 126 23.08 -2.59 -28.19
CA ILE A 126 24.19 -3.01 -27.35
C ILE A 126 24.99 -1.75 -27.01
N ILE A 127 25.02 -1.40 -25.72
CA ILE A 127 25.76 -0.24 -25.21
C ILE A 127 26.81 -0.77 -24.24
N GLU A 128 28.08 -0.51 -24.53
CA GLU A 128 29.21 -0.94 -23.69
C GLU A 128 29.29 -2.46 -23.42
N GLY A 129 28.59 -3.27 -24.21
CA GLY A 129 28.54 -4.73 -24.06
C GLY A 129 27.24 -5.24 -23.42
N ASP A 130 26.43 -4.34 -22.89
CA ASP A 130 25.14 -4.67 -22.28
C ASP A 130 23.99 -4.46 -23.27
N GLU A 131 23.02 -5.37 -23.23
CA GLU A 131 21.78 -5.26 -23.99
C GLU A 131 20.88 -4.22 -23.33
N VAL A 132 20.44 -3.24 -24.12
CA VAL A 132 19.55 -2.16 -23.71
C VAL A 132 18.25 -2.27 -24.48
N CYS A 133 17.15 -2.52 -23.76
CA CYS A 133 15.82 -2.58 -24.33
C CYS A 133 15.41 -1.19 -24.85
N THR A 134 14.86 -1.17 -26.06
CA THR A 134 14.30 0.07 -26.65
C THR A 134 12.80 -0.05 -26.94
N CYS A 135 12.17 -1.14 -26.49
CA CYS A 135 10.73 -1.33 -26.59
C CYS A 135 10.00 -0.27 -25.78
N THR A 136 8.80 0.07 -26.24
CA THR A 136 7.95 1.07 -25.60
C THR A 136 6.59 0.47 -25.28
N PHE A 137 6.06 0.81 -24.11
CA PHE A 137 4.80 0.28 -23.59
C PHE A 137 3.82 1.42 -23.36
N VAL A 138 2.61 1.31 -23.92
CA VAL A 138 1.52 2.25 -23.65
C VAL A 138 0.73 1.73 -22.47
N LEU A 139 0.67 2.51 -21.39
CA LEU A 139 0.05 2.15 -20.13
C LEU A 139 -1.23 2.94 -19.90
N LEU A 140 -2.32 2.26 -19.55
CA LEU A 140 -3.56 2.84 -19.02
C LEU A 140 -3.57 2.70 -17.50
N TRP A 141 -3.33 3.81 -16.80
CA TRP A 141 -3.25 3.85 -15.34
C TRP A 141 -4.60 3.50 -14.70
N GLN A 142 -4.59 2.56 -13.75
CA GLN A 142 -5.79 2.11 -13.06
C GLN A 142 -6.12 2.98 -11.85
N HIS A 143 -5.10 3.58 -11.24
CA HIS A 143 -5.23 4.36 -10.02
C HIS A 143 -4.14 5.42 -9.88
N GLY A 144 -4.12 6.14 -8.76
CA GLY A 144 -3.22 7.27 -8.54
C GLY A 144 -3.53 8.52 -9.39
N PRO A 145 -2.62 9.51 -9.42
CA PRO A 145 -2.85 10.82 -10.05
C PRO A 145 -3.11 10.79 -11.56
N ASN A 146 -2.75 9.71 -12.24
CA ASN A 146 -2.93 9.54 -13.68
C ASN A 146 -4.07 8.58 -14.05
N ALA A 147 -4.89 8.14 -13.10
CA ALA A 147 -5.98 7.18 -13.34
C ALA A 147 -6.81 7.53 -14.59
N GLY A 148 -7.01 6.54 -15.45
CA GLY A 148 -7.75 6.67 -16.72
C GLY A 148 -6.98 7.36 -17.86
N ARG A 149 -5.76 7.85 -17.63
CA ARG A 149 -4.89 8.43 -18.67
C ARG A 149 -4.01 7.36 -19.29
N LYS A 150 -3.56 7.63 -20.52
CA LYS A 150 -2.54 6.84 -21.21
C LYS A 150 -1.19 7.55 -21.20
N THR A 151 -0.12 6.81 -20.93
CA THR A 151 1.26 7.29 -21.06
C THR A 151 2.12 6.25 -21.77
N SER A 152 3.24 6.69 -22.32
CA SER A 152 4.22 5.83 -22.99
C SER A 152 5.48 5.77 -22.15
N THR A 153 6.05 4.58 -21.97
CA THR A 153 7.23 4.36 -21.12
C THR A 153 8.14 3.25 -21.64
N GLY A 154 9.41 3.25 -21.21
CA GLY A 154 10.37 2.15 -21.41
C GLY A 154 10.25 1.05 -20.35
N ILE A 155 11.02 -0.04 -20.55
CA ILE A 155 10.98 -1.24 -19.69
C ILE A 155 11.45 -0.95 -18.26
N GLU A 156 12.38 -0.01 -18.09
CA GLU A 156 13.01 0.36 -16.82
C GLU A 156 11.99 0.85 -15.78
N HIS A 157 10.83 1.29 -16.27
CA HIS A 157 9.72 1.80 -15.47
C HIS A 157 8.62 0.76 -15.24
N VAL A 158 8.77 -0.48 -15.70
CA VAL A 158 7.76 -1.53 -15.62
C VAL A 158 8.24 -2.67 -14.71
N CYS A 159 7.38 -3.07 -13.78
CA CYS A 159 7.58 -4.20 -12.89
C CYS A 159 6.45 -5.22 -13.08
N LEU A 160 6.82 -6.50 -13.11
CA LEU A 160 5.86 -7.59 -13.15
C LEU A 160 5.26 -7.82 -11.78
N LEU A 161 3.94 -7.95 -11.77
CA LEU A 161 3.23 -8.48 -10.62
C LEU A 161 3.52 -9.97 -10.53
N LYS A 162 4.11 -10.42 -9.42
CA LYS A 162 4.14 -11.85 -9.12
C LYS A 162 2.68 -12.34 -9.12
N GLN A 163 2.41 -13.46 -9.81
CA GLN A 163 1.07 -14.04 -9.79
C GLN A 163 0.58 -14.12 -8.35
N ARG A 164 -0.73 -13.91 -8.14
CA ARG A 164 -1.39 -13.97 -6.82
C ARG A 164 -1.30 -15.39 -6.22
N SER A 165 -0.09 -15.86 -5.93
CA SER A 165 0.11 -16.83 -4.86
C SER A 165 -0.37 -16.14 -3.60
N LYS A 166 -1.03 -16.90 -2.73
CA LYS A 166 -1.50 -16.38 -1.45
C LYS A 166 -0.28 -15.74 -0.77
N LEU A 167 -0.34 -14.43 -0.51
CA LEU A 167 0.70 -13.76 0.26
C LEU A 167 0.72 -14.41 1.64
N ILE A 168 1.79 -15.13 1.98
CA ILE A 168 1.94 -15.77 3.30
C ILE A 168 2.88 -14.88 4.11
N ASP A 169 2.39 -13.71 4.50
CA ASP A 169 3.04 -12.95 5.56
C ASP A 169 2.37 -13.33 6.89
N PRO A 170 3.11 -13.93 7.84
CA PRO A 170 2.53 -14.39 9.09
C PRO A 170 1.92 -13.27 9.94
N ALA A 171 2.43 -12.04 9.85
CA ALA A 171 1.92 -10.91 10.60
C ALA A 171 0.58 -10.42 10.02
N LEU A 172 0.48 -10.32 8.70
CA LEU A 172 -0.78 -10.01 8.01
C LEU A 172 -1.84 -11.08 8.26
N ASP A 173 -1.50 -12.37 8.08
CA ASP A 173 -2.43 -13.48 8.31
C ASP A 173 -2.97 -13.47 9.74
N LEU A 174 -2.09 -13.32 10.73
CA LEU A 174 -2.48 -13.22 12.13
C LEU A 174 -3.41 -12.03 12.38
N PHE A 175 -3.08 -10.86 11.81
CA PHE A 175 -3.89 -9.65 11.98
C PHE A 175 -5.28 -9.79 11.35
N LEU A 176 -5.38 -10.33 10.14
CA LEU A 176 -6.66 -10.57 9.45
C LEU A 176 -7.53 -11.54 10.27
N GLU A 177 -6.96 -12.63 10.81
CA GLU A 177 -7.70 -13.56 11.68
C GLU A 177 -8.24 -12.90 12.94
N LEU A 178 -7.43 -12.05 13.59
CA LEU A 178 -7.85 -11.32 14.78
C LEU A 178 -8.94 -10.30 14.46
N SER A 179 -8.85 -9.64 13.31
CA SER A 179 -9.85 -8.66 12.87
C SER A 179 -11.20 -9.32 12.59
N ARG A 180 -11.20 -10.48 11.91
CA ARG A 180 -12.40 -11.32 11.72
C ARG A 180 -13.07 -11.72 13.04
N LYS A 181 -12.28 -12.07 14.05
CA LYS A 181 -12.81 -12.39 15.39
C LYS A 181 -13.47 -11.18 16.03
N SER A 182 -12.84 -10.00 15.92
CA SER A 182 -13.39 -8.74 16.43
C SER A 182 -14.75 -8.40 15.82
N ILE A 183 -14.87 -8.50 14.48
CA ILE A 183 -16.13 -8.25 13.75
C ILE A 183 -17.25 -9.19 14.25
N LYS A 184 -16.95 -10.48 14.39
CA LYS A 184 -17.92 -11.49 14.88
C LYS A 184 -18.37 -11.23 16.32
N SER A 185 -17.44 -10.83 17.19
CA SER A 185 -17.76 -10.51 18.59
C SER A 185 -18.60 -9.23 18.72
N ALA A 186 -18.38 -8.23 17.86
CA ALA A 186 -19.19 -7.02 17.82
C ALA A 186 -20.64 -7.31 17.40
N GLY A 187 -20.86 -8.24 16.45
CA GLY A 187 -22.19 -8.66 16.00
C GLY A 187 -23.02 -9.45 17.04
N GLN A 188 -22.38 -10.01 18.06
CA GLN A 188 -23.06 -10.80 19.11
C GLN A 188 -23.55 -9.96 20.31
N GLY A 189 -23.26 -8.65 20.33
CA GLY A 189 -23.63 -7.73 21.42
C GLY A 189 -25.08 -7.24 21.45
N SER A 190 -25.96 -7.68 20.53
CA SER A 190 -27.37 -7.25 20.48
C SER A 190 -28.34 -8.40 20.76
N CYS A 191 -28.21 -9.05 21.90
CA CYS A 191 -29.32 -9.78 22.53
C CYS A 191 -29.54 -9.20 23.92
N LYS A 192 -30.40 -8.17 24.01
CA LYS A 192 -30.92 -7.71 25.31
C LYS A 192 -31.81 -8.82 25.86
N GLU A 193 -31.45 -9.30 27.05
CA GLU A 193 -32.31 -10.14 27.89
C GLU A 193 -33.70 -9.51 28.00
N THR A 194 -34.72 -10.26 27.59
CA THR A 194 -36.12 -9.96 27.90
C THR A 194 -36.37 -10.18 29.38
N GLY A 195 -36.08 -9.16 30.19
CA GLY A 195 -36.61 -9.00 31.54
C GLY A 195 -37.94 -8.24 31.48
N ASN A 196 -39.04 -8.96 31.69
CA ASN A 196 -40.40 -8.44 31.64
C ASN A 196 -40.76 -7.77 32.98
N SER A 197 -41.05 -6.46 32.99
CA SER A 197 -41.99 -5.83 33.94
C SER A 197 -42.35 -4.39 33.54
N LEU A 198 -43.52 -4.28 32.91
CA LEU A 198 -44.65 -3.40 33.25
C LEU A 198 -44.44 -1.91 33.61
N VAL A 199 -44.76 -1.09 32.59
CA VAL A 199 -45.66 0.09 32.50
C VAL A 199 -45.35 1.50 33.07
N HIS A 200 -45.51 2.45 32.12
CA HIS A 200 -45.89 3.88 32.16
C HIS A 200 -44.93 4.86 32.88
N ASP A 201 -44.53 6.01 32.33
CA ASP A 201 -45.37 7.08 31.77
C ASP A 201 -44.59 8.04 30.82
N THR A 202 -45.41 8.83 30.14
CA THR A 202 -45.26 9.76 29.03
C THR A 202 -44.43 11.01 29.34
N THR A 203 -43.56 11.43 28.42
CA THR A 203 -43.55 12.84 27.96
C THR A 203 -42.90 12.97 26.59
N LYS A 204 -43.60 13.66 25.70
CA LYS A 204 -43.14 14.11 24.38
C LYS A 204 -42.33 15.39 24.57
N GLU A 205 -41.14 15.46 23.98
CA GLU A 205 -40.63 16.73 23.49
C GLU A 205 -40.13 16.55 22.05
N THR A 206 -40.55 17.51 21.24
CA THR A 206 -40.31 17.64 19.82
C THR A 206 -39.05 18.47 19.64
N PHE A 207 -38.03 17.96 18.95
CA PHE A 207 -36.97 18.81 18.43
C PHE A 207 -36.72 18.54 16.95
N LYS A 208 -36.60 19.64 16.23
CA LYS A 208 -36.61 19.77 14.77
C LYS A 208 -35.26 19.37 14.16
N GLY A 209 -35.33 18.78 12.97
CA GLY A 209 -34.43 19.01 11.84
C GLY A 209 -32.97 18.59 11.99
N TRP A 210 -32.58 17.49 11.35
CA TRP A 210 -31.17 17.17 11.09
C TRP A 210 -30.89 17.36 9.59
N SER A 211 -29.96 18.27 9.28
CA SER A 211 -29.39 18.55 7.96
C SER A 211 -28.06 17.78 7.80
N PRO A 212 -27.63 17.34 6.60
CA PRO A 212 -26.46 16.46 6.43
C PRO A 212 -25.07 17.08 6.70
N ASP A 213 -24.95 18.33 7.15
CA ASP A 213 -23.67 19.08 7.15
C ASP A 213 -22.94 19.15 8.50
N SER A 214 -22.89 18.06 9.28
CA SER A 214 -22.17 18.08 10.56
C SER A 214 -21.35 16.81 10.82
N MET A 215 -20.27 16.62 10.05
CA MET A 215 -19.11 15.83 10.46
C MET A 215 -18.00 16.78 10.95
N PRO A 216 -17.43 16.60 12.15
CA PRO A 216 -16.32 17.40 12.63
C PRO A 216 -15.00 16.69 12.28
N TRP A 217 -14.59 16.77 11.01
CA TRP A 217 -13.18 16.70 10.68
C TRP A 217 -12.80 17.99 9.99
N SER A 218 -12.37 18.94 10.81
CA SER A 218 -11.66 20.11 10.34
C SER A 218 -10.42 19.63 9.57
N ARG A 219 -10.42 19.84 8.24
CA ARG A 219 -9.19 19.89 7.45
C ARG A 219 -8.34 21.03 8.02
N GLN A 220 -7.41 20.69 8.89
CA GLN A 220 -6.22 21.50 9.06
C GLN A 220 -5.18 20.96 8.10
N THR A 221 -5.08 21.62 6.94
CA THR A 221 -3.88 21.57 6.11
C THR A 221 -2.75 22.13 6.96
N VAL A 222 -1.93 21.25 7.52
CA VAL A 222 -0.64 21.64 8.07
C VAL A 222 0.33 21.53 6.90
N GLU A 223 0.63 22.67 6.28
CA GLU A 223 1.76 22.78 5.36
C GLU A 223 3.03 22.54 6.18
N LEU A 224 3.51 21.30 6.19
CA LEU A 224 4.84 20.99 6.68
C LEU A 224 5.82 21.34 5.55
N GLU A 225 6.23 22.60 5.52
CA GLU A 225 7.42 23.03 4.78
C GLU A 225 8.63 22.30 5.39
N CYS A 226 9.00 21.16 4.81
CA CYS A 226 10.29 20.53 5.06
C CYS A 226 11.38 21.36 4.37
N SER A 227 11.85 22.40 5.04
CA SER A 227 13.02 23.16 4.63
C SER A 227 14.29 22.29 4.77
N PHE A 228 14.82 21.79 3.65
CA PHE A 228 16.13 21.14 3.58
C PHE A 228 17.23 22.19 3.40
N PRO A 229 18.27 22.25 4.26
CA PRO A 229 19.40 23.15 4.03
C PRO A 229 20.27 22.65 2.88
N TYR A 230 20.59 23.58 1.97
CA TYR A 230 21.42 23.43 0.78
C TYR A 230 22.72 22.64 0.99
N GLY A 231 22.98 21.69 0.09
CA GLY A 231 24.29 21.09 -0.10
C GLY A 231 24.24 19.98 -1.14
N LEU A 232 24.77 20.27 -2.35
CA LEU A 232 24.98 19.38 -3.51
C LEU A 232 24.60 17.90 -3.29
N MET A 233 23.47 17.47 -3.82
CA MET A 233 23.16 16.05 -3.97
C MET A 233 23.16 15.67 -5.44
N HIS A 234 24.06 14.74 -5.79
CA HIS A 234 23.97 13.94 -7.01
C HIS A 234 22.61 13.22 -7.06
N PRO A 235 22.05 12.99 -8.26
CA PRO A 235 20.75 12.34 -8.40
C PRO A 235 20.78 10.96 -7.71
N LYS A 236 20.00 10.82 -6.63
CA LYS A 236 19.76 9.52 -6.02
C LYS A 236 18.71 8.82 -6.87
N ILE A 237 19.18 7.96 -7.77
CA ILE A 237 18.36 6.93 -8.40
C ILE A 237 17.99 5.95 -7.28
N TYR A 238 16.70 5.81 -7.00
CA TYR A 238 16.19 4.85 -6.03
C TYR A 238 16.22 3.46 -6.69
N TYR A 239 17.13 2.61 -6.22
CA TYR A 239 17.15 1.19 -6.58
C TYR A 239 16.19 0.46 -5.65
N ILE A 240 15.10 -0.09 -6.19
CA ILE A 240 14.36 -1.15 -5.50
C ILE A 240 15.33 -2.33 -5.37
N MET A 241 15.57 -2.80 -4.15
CA MET A 241 16.44 -3.97 -3.97
C MET A 241 15.75 -5.22 -4.52
N ILE A 242 16.32 -5.79 -5.57
CA ILE A 242 15.90 -7.05 -6.19
C ILE A 242 16.52 -8.21 -5.40
N GLU A 243 15.70 -9.14 -4.93
CA GLU A 243 16.18 -10.44 -4.47
C GLU A 243 16.66 -11.25 -5.70
N ASN A 244 17.97 -11.42 -5.83
CA ASN A 244 18.56 -12.38 -6.75
C ASN A 244 18.16 -13.80 -6.31
N LEU A 245 17.20 -14.40 -7.00
CA LEU A 245 17.04 -15.85 -6.99
C LEU A 245 18.14 -16.46 -7.86
N GLU A 246 19.31 -16.69 -7.27
CA GLU A 246 20.28 -17.63 -7.82
C GLU A 246 19.59 -19.00 -7.95
N LYS A 247 19.39 -19.47 -9.18
CA LYS A 247 19.01 -20.85 -9.47
C LYS A 247 20.29 -21.64 -9.72
N ASP A 248 20.51 -22.65 -8.87
CA ASP A 248 21.44 -23.77 -9.12
C ASP A 248 21.06 -24.57 -10.38
#